data_AF-A0A358AIK0-F1
#
_entry.id   AF-A0A358AIK0-F1
#
_cell.length_a   1.000
_cell.length_b   1.000
_cell.length_c   1.000
_cell.angle_alpha   90.00
_cell.angle_beta   90.00
_cell.angle_gamma   90.00
#
_symmetry.space_group_name_H-M   'P 1'
#
loop_
_entity.id
_entity.type
_entity.pdbx_description
1 polymer ?
#
loop_
_entity_poly.entity_id
_entity_poly.type
_entity_poly.pdbx_seq_one_letter_code
_entity_poly.pdbx_strand_id
1 'polypeptide(L)' 'PREKFVFVGNSSLVGARQILLSHEAITDADEIAKKITYFELSVEPGYMDEYMASLFFPHTDLSKFPSVAGKKSSP' A
#
# COMPACT_ATOMS: atom_id res chain seq x y z
N PRO A 1 -10.63 -8.15 -5.04
CA PRO A 1 -11.32 -7.84 -6.33
C PRO A 1 -10.73 -6.56 -6.94
N ARG A 2 -10.63 -6.48 -8.28
CA ARG A 2 -9.89 -5.39 -8.97
C ARG A 2 -10.56 -4.03 -8.81
N GLU A 3 -11.87 -4.02 -8.67
CA GLU A 3 -12.72 -2.84 -8.46
C GLU A 3 -12.45 -2.10 -7.14
N LYS A 4 -11.70 -2.70 -6.20
CA LYS A 4 -11.27 -2.04 -4.96
C LYS A 4 -10.04 -1.15 -5.13
N PHE A 5 -9.40 -1.14 -6.31
CA PHE A 5 -8.15 -0.43 -6.56
C PHE A 5 -8.37 0.74 -7.52
N VAL A 6 -7.89 1.92 -7.13
CA VAL A 6 -7.96 3.16 -7.93
C VAL A 6 -6.57 3.77 -8.02
N PHE A 7 -6.14 4.13 -9.23
CA PHE A 7 -4.88 4.84 -9.45
C PHE A 7 -5.09 6.34 -9.32
N VAL A 8 -4.36 6.97 -8.39
CA VAL A 8 -4.50 8.40 -8.06
C VAL A 8 -3.41 9.31 -8.65
N GLY A 9 -2.44 8.74 -9.38
CA GLY A 9 -1.32 9.50 -9.93
C GLY A 9 -0.43 10.11 -8.84
N ASN A 10 0.08 11.32 -9.08
CA ASN A 10 0.92 12.03 -8.11
C ASN A 10 0.07 12.74 -7.05
N SER A 11 -0.37 11.98 -6.04
CA SER A 11 -1.17 12.50 -4.93
C SER A 11 -0.44 13.57 -4.11
N SER A 12 0.89 13.50 -4.00
CA SER A 12 1.70 14.48 -3.28
C SER A 12 1.59 15.88 -3.91
N LEU A 13 1.75 15.98 -5.23
CA LEU A 13 1.62 17.25 -5.95
C LEU A 13 0.17 17.77 -5.94
N VAL A 14 -0.80 16.87 -6.12
CA VAL A 14 -2.23 17.24 -6.07
C VAL A 14 -2.60 17.80 -4.69
N GLY A 15 -2.17 17.14 -3.62
CA GLY A 15 -2.39 17.59 -2.24
C GLY A 15 -1.69 18.92 -1.96
N ALA A 16 -0.43 19.09 -2.37
CA ALA A 16 0.28 20.36 -2.23
C ALA A 16 -0.44 21.52 -2.92
N ARG A 17 -0.97 21.29 -4.14
CA ARG A 17 -1.79 22.28 -4.85
C ARG A 17 -3.10 22.57 -4.12
N GLN A 18 -3.75 21.59 -3.52
CA GLN A 18 -4.99 21.79 -2.74
C GLN A 18 -4.74 22.67 -1.51
N ILE A 19 -3.69 22.35 -0.76
CA ILE A 19 -3.24 23.10 0.43
C ILE A 19 -2.89 24.54 0.04
N LEU A 20 -2.20 24.75 -1.09
CA LEU A 20 -1.84 26.08 -1.58
C LEU A 20 -3.06 26.96 -1.89
N LEU A 21 -4.19 26.36 -2.29
CA LEU A 21 -5.37 27.07 -2.77
C LEU A 21 -6.52 27.12 -1.74
N SER A 22 -6.39 26.44 -0.60
CA SER A 22 -7.45 26.35 0.40
C SER A 22 -6.90 26.32 1.83
N HIS A 23 -7.35 27.28 2.65
CA HIS A 23 -7.06 27.30 4.09
C HIS A 23 -7.70 26.12 4.82
N GLU A 24 -8.88 25.68 4.42
CA GLU A 24 -9.54 24.50 5.01
C GLU A 24 -8.71 23.23 4.78
N ALA A 25 -8.14 23.08 3.58
CA ALA A 25 -7.28 21.94 3.25
C ALA A 25 -6.00 21.90 4.11
N ILE A 26 -5.49 23.04 4.56
CA ILE A 26 -4.37 23.10 5.51
C ILE A 26 -4.80 22.49 6.86
N THR A 27 -5.95 22.92 7.38
CA THR A 27 -6.48 22.42 8.66
C THR A 27 -6.78 20.92 8.59
N ASP A 28 -7.39 20.45 7.50
CA ASP A 28 -7.66 19.03 7.30
C ASP A 28 -6.38 18.19 7.24
N ALA A 29 -5.35 18.68 6.54
CA ALA A 29 -4.07 17.99 6.46
C ALA A 29 -3.39 17.87 7.83
N ASP A 30 -3.47 18.91 8.67
CA ASP A 30 -2.95 18.89 10.04
C ASP A 30 -3.71 17.89 10.93
N GLU A 31 -5.04 17.87 10.84
CA GLU A 31 -5.86 16.91 11.58
C GLU A 31 -5.65 15.46 11.14
N ILE A 32 -5.39 15.24 9.85
CA ILE A 32 -5.00 13.92 9.33
C ILE A 32 -3.64 13.53 9.90
N ALA A 33 -2.66 14.43 9.87
CA ALA A 33 -1.31 14.16 10.38
C ALA A 33 -1.33 13.74 11.86
N LYS A 34 -2.14 14.41 12.70
CA LYS A 34 -2.31 14.06 14.13
C LYS A 34 -2.91 12.67 14.35
N LYS A 35 -3.65 12.13 13.37
CA LYS A 35 -4.31 10.82 13.46
C LYS A 35 -3.46 9.68 12.89
N ILE A 36 -2.32 9.99 12.25
CA ILE A 36 -1.42 8.97 11.70
C ILE A 36 -0.57 8.38 12.84
N THR A 37 -0.57 7.05 12.94
CA THR A 37 0.33 6.30 13.82
C THR A 37 1.46 5.71 12.99
N TYR A 38 2.70 5.98 13.39
CA TYR A 38 3.89 5.39 12.79
C TYR A 38 4.12 3.98 13.35
N PHE A 39 4.41 3.02 12.47
CA PHE A 39 4.80 1.65 12.82
C PHE A 39 6.22 1.38 12.34
N GLU A 40 7.09 0.96 13.25
CA GLU A 40 8.48 0.62 12.94
C GLU A 40 8.59 -0.83 12.48
N LEU A 41 8.67 -1.04 11.16
CA LEU A 41 8.68 -2.38 10.57
C LEU A 41 9.94 -3.18 10.88
N SER A 42 11.07 -2.53 11.22
CA SER A 42 12.30 -3.25 11.55
C SER A 42 12.23 -4.04 12.86
N VAL A 43 11.29 -3.69 13.75
CA VAL A 43 11.07 -4.39 15.02
C VAL A 43 9.78 -5.20 15.05
N GLU A 44 8.97 -5.15 13.99
CA GLU A 44 7.71 -5.88 13.90
C GLU A 44 8.00 -7.38 13.69
N PRO A 45 7.56 -8.25 14.61
CA PRO A 45 7.76 -9.69 14.48
C PRO A 45 7.16 -10.23 13.17
N GLY A 46 7.96 -10.97 12.40
CA GLY A 46 7.51 -11.61 11.16
C GLY A 46 7.54 -10.72 9.92
N TYR A 47 7.83 -9.41 10.02
CA TYR A 47 7.97 -8.55 8.84
C TYR A 47 9.05 -9.05 7.89
N MET A 48 10.22 -9.43 8.42
CA MET A 48 11.32 -9.93 7.61
C MET A 48 10.99 -11.26 6.92
N ASP A 49 10.22 -12.13 7.57
CA ASP A 49 9.80 -13.40 6.99
C ASP A 49 8.82 -13.18 5.82
N GLU A 50 7.84 -12.29 5.99
CA GLU A 50 6.89 -11.91 4.93
C GLU A 50 7.57 -11.18 3.77
N TYR A 51 8.55 -10.31 4.07
CA TYR A 51 9.37 -9.67 3.04
C TYR A 51 10.11 -10.71 2.20
N MET A 52 10.81 -11.66 2.85
CA MET A 52 11.56 -12.70 2.15
C MET A 52 10.64 -13.62 1.34
N ALA A 53 9.46 -13.97 1.85
CA ALA A 53 8.48 -14.77 1.12
C ALA A 53 7.91 -14.06 -0.12
N SER A 54 7.87 -12.72 -0.11
CA SER A 54 7.40 -11.87 -1.20
C SER A 54 8.42 -11.67 -2.33
N LEU A 55 9.67 -12.13 -2.17
CA LEU A 55 10.71 -12.01 -3.20
C LEU A 55 10.57 -13.02 -4.35
N PHE A 56 9.73 -14.06 -4.20
CA PHE A 56 9.43 -15.04 -5.24
C PHE A 56 8.12 -14.68 -5.95
N PHE A 57 8.04 -14.86 -7.26
CA PHE A 57 6.79 -14.59 -8.00
C PHE A 57 5.85 -15.79 -8.01
N PRO A 58 4.54 -15.60 -7.75
CA PRO A 58 3.91 -14.37 -7.25
C PRO A 58 4.16 -14.12 -5.75
N HIS A 59 4.47 -15.19 -5.00
CA HIS A 59 4.88 -15.25 -3.59
C HIS A 59 5.27 -16.71 -3.28
N THR A 60 6.06 -16.99 -2.24
CA THR A 60 6.41 -18.38 -1.84
C THR A 60 5.16 -19.22 -1.49
N ASP A 61 4.17 -18.59 -0.86
CA ASP A 61 2.84 -19.16 -0.61
C ASP A 61 1.85 -18.78 -1.74
N LEU A 62 1.57 -19.74 -2.62
CA LEU A 62 0.62 -19.59 -3.73
C LEU A 62 -0.84 -19.46 -3.30
N SER A 63 -1.19 -19.88 -2.08
CA SER A 63 -2.57 -19.78 -1.59
C SER A 63 -3.03 -18.32 -1.45
N LYS A 64 -2.08 -17.38 -1.25
CA LYS A 64 -2.31 -15.92 -1.27
C LYS A 64 -2.70 -15.39 -2.65
N PHE A 65 -2.44 -16.13 -3.73
CA PHE A 65 -2.72 -15.75 -5.12
C PHE A 65 -3.64 -16.76 -5.82
N PRO A 66 -4.92 -16.84 -5.40
CA PRO A 66 -5.85 -17.85 -5.91
C PRO A 66 -6.12 -17.75 -7.42
N SER A 67 -5.86 -16.59 -8.04
CA SER A 67 -5.99 -16.38 -9.49
C SER A 67 -4.97 -17.15 -10.34
N VAL A 68 -3.86 -17.61 -9.74
CA VAL A 68 -2.80 -18.35 -10.44
C VAL A 68 -2.46 -19.70 -9.82
N ALA A 69 -2.85 -19.95 -8.57
CA ALA A 69 -2.59 -21.22 -7.88
C ALA A 69 -3.14 -22.47 -8.60
N GLY A 70 -4.17 -22.31 -9.44
CA GLY A 70 -4.75 -23.38 -10.27
C GLY A 70 -4.19 -23.51 -11.70
N LYS A 71 -3.31 -22.60 -12.14
CA LYS A 71 -2.68 -22.70 -13.47
C LYS A 71 -1.48 -23.64 -13.37
N LYS A 72 -1.70 -24.93 -13.68
CA LYS A 72 -0.58 -25.80 -14.05
C LYS A 72 0.21 -25.09 -15.14
N SER A 73 1.51 -24.90 -14.94
CA SER A 73 2.42 -24.55 -16.01
C SER A 73 2.31 -25.66 -17.06
N SER A 74 1.62 -25.36 -18.16
CA SER A 74 1.81 -26.14 -19.38
C SER A 74 3.30 -26.07 -19.74
N PRO A 75 3.91 -27.19 -20.15
CA PRO A 75 5.31 -27.24 -20.53
C PRO A 75 5.65 -26.28 -21.67
#